data_AF-A0AA88DPG9-F1
#
_entry.id   AF-A0AA88DPG9-F1
#
_cell.length_a   1.000
_cell.length_b   1.000
_cell.length_c   1.000
_cell.angle_alpha   90.00
_cell.angle_beta   90.00
_cell.angle_gamma   90.00
#
_symmetry.space_group_name_H-M   'P 1'
#
loop_
_entity.id
_entity.type
_entity.pdbx_description
1 polymer ?
#
loop_
_entity_poly.entity_id
_entity_poly.type
_entity_poly.pdbx_seq_one_letter_code
_entity_poly.pdbx_strand_id
1 'polypeptide(L)'
;MFTIDSGTSGWTAPEKLTGGHQKREMDMFSLGCVLFYCVTRGRHPFGDHDERDRNIKDKYIKNLNLIQHIPEAFDLIPSLLENKLEKRPKAAKVLDHPLFWDSEKRLSFLSDTSVQVGKNSVLSKALEDTAHTVLGTKRILGIKMVRGWNNKVDNKIYVKGGYDFSRVTGLLRLIQIMFTNREQLPQAIQTLIRPSYEGIDDYFTSRFPMLLIEVYKVVDKYCKEEKHFSKYFTVAN
;
A
#
# COMPACT_ATOMS: atom_id res chain seq x y z
N MET A 1 8.25 35.18 -30.67
CA MET A 1 9.19 34.46 -29.79
C MET A 1 8.36 33.49 -28.97
N PHE A 2 8.19 32.26 -29.47
CA PHE A 2 7.41 31.23 -28.80
C PHE A 2 8.24 30.68 -27.64
N THR A 3 7.66 30.67 -26.45
CA THR A 3 8.27 30.13 -25.24
C THR A 3 8.71 28.69 -25.48
N ILE A 4 10.00 28.45 -25.23
CA ILE A 4 10.67 27.14 -25.26
C ILE A 4 9.85 26.13 -24.45
N ASP A 5 9.57 25.00 -25.07
CA ASP A 5 8.88 23.86 -24.51
C ASP A 5 9.57 23.45 -23.19
N SER A 6 8.94 23.77 -22.06
CA SER A 6 9.54 23.62 -20.73
C SER A 6 9.16 22.28 -20.13
N GLY A 7 9.73 21.18 -20.63
CA GLY A 7 9.54 19.84 -20.09
C GLY A 7 10.51 18.83 -20.67
N THR A 8 11.02 17.91 -19.86
CA THR A 8 11.83 16.80 -20.37
C THR A 8 10.93 15.80 -21.09
N SER A 9 11.26 15.51 -22.36
CA SER A 9 10.59 14.48 -23.17
C SER A 9 10.50 13.16 -22.41
N GLY A 10 9.37 12.48 -22.53
CA GLY A 10 9.05 11.22 -21.86
C GLY A 10 8.63 11.33 -20.39
N TRP A 11 8.81 12.48 -19.75
CA TRP A 11 8.42 12.70 -18.33
C TRP A 11 7.24 13.65 -18.17
N THR A 12 6.75 14.16 -19.29
CA THR A 12 5.75 15.21 -19.34
C THR A 12 4.35 14.63 -19.54
N ALA A 13 3.37 15.17 -18.83
CA ALA A 13 1.96 14.75 -18.94
C ALA A 13 1.41 14.94 -20.38
N PRO A 14 0.47 14.08 -20.83
CA PRO A 14 0.00 14.07 -22.22
C PRO A 14 -0.61 15.42 -22.67
N GLU A 15 -1.34 16.10 -21.79
CA GLU A 15 -1.97 17.38 -22.06
C GLU A 15 -0.98 18.53 -22.31
N LYS A 16 0.22 18.46 -21.73
CA LYS A 16 1.31 19.43 -21.99
C LYS A 16 1.89 19.18 -23.39
N LEU A 17 2.03 17.92 -23.79
CA LEU A 17 2.46 17.54 -25.15
C LEU A 17 1.46 17.94 -26.25
N THR A 18 0.21 18.27 -25.88
CA THR A 18 -0.82 18.80 -26.78
C THR A 18 -0.98 20.33 -26.73
N GLY A 19 -0.10 21.05 -26.00
CA GLY A 19 -0.14 22.51 -25.90
C GLY A 19 -1.10 23.06 -24.83
N GLY A 20 -1.47 22.25 -23.83
CA GLY A 20 -2.31 22.68 -22.71
C GLY A 20 -1.60 23.63 -21.73
N HIS A 21 -2.38 24.44 -21.03
CA HIS A 21 -1.90 25.32 -19.96
C HIS A 21 -1.39 24.53 -18.74
N GLN A 22 -0.34 25.03 -18.08
CA GLN A 22 0.22 24.44 -16.84
C GLN A 22 -0.84 24.31 -15.74
N LYS A 23 -0.93 23.13 -15.12
CA LYS A 23 -1.87 22.73 -14.06
C LYS A 23 -1.13 21.82 -13.07
N ARG A 24 -1.48 21.89 -11.79
CA ARG A 24 -0.81 21.12 -10.72
C ARG A 24 -0.94 19.62 -10.92
N GLU A 25 -2.02 19.16 -11.52
CA GLU A 25 -2.27 17.75 -11.81
C GLU A 25 -1.32 17.18 -12.87
N MET A 26 -0.64 18.02 -13.65
CA MET A 26 0.44 17.57 -14.55
C MET A 26 1.67 17.12 -13.79
N ASP A 27 2.02 17.80 -12.69
CA ASP A 27 3.15 17.41 -11.85
C ASP A 27 2.90 16.03 -11.20
N MET A 28 1.64 15.69 -10.96
CA MET A 28 1.25 14.39 -10.41
C MET A 28 1.52 13.24 -11.38
N PHE A 29 1.39 13.47 -12.69
CA PHE A 29 1.78 12.48 -13.70
C PHE A 29 3.29 12.25 -13.69
N SER A 30 4.06 13.35 -13.74
CA SER A 30 5.52 13.32 -13.67
C SER A 30 5.99 12.59 -12.41
N LEU A 31 5.36 12.87 -11.26
CA LEU A 31 5.60 12.17 -10.00
C LEU A 31 5.34 10.67 -10.13
N GLY A 32 4.24 10.26 -10.76
CA GLY A 32 3.95 8.84 -11.03
C GLY A 32 5.07 8.15 -11.82
N CYS A 33 5.61 8.82 -12.85
CA CYS A 33 6.75 8.31 -13.62
C CYS A 33 8.02 8.20 -12.77
N VAL A 34 8.31 9.22 -11.95
CA VAL A 34 9.49 9.24 -11.06
C VAL A 34 9.39 8.16 -9.99
N LEU A 35 8.24 7.99 -9.34
CA LEU A 35 8.02 6.94 -8.35
C LEU A 35 8.21 5.55 -8.97
N PHE A 36 7.65 5.32 -10.16
CA PHE A 36 7.87 4.08 -10.90
C PHE A 36 9.36 3.85 -11.18
N TYR A 37 10.06 4.88 -11.64
CA TYR A 37 11.51 4.82 -11.91
C TYR A 37 12.32 4.45 -10.66
N CYS A 38 12.04 5.08 -9.52
CA CYS A 38 12.71 4.78 -8.26
C CYS A 38 12.45 3.33 -7.80
N VAL A 39 11.18 2.92 -7.78
CA VAL A 39 10.78 1.58 -7.30
C VAL A 39 11.34 0.47 -8.20
N THR A 40 11.37 0.69 -9.51
CA THR A 40 11.88 -0.30 -10.48
C THR A 40 13.37 -0.19 -10.74
N ARG A 41 14.08 0.72 -10.04
CA ARG A 41 15.52 0.97 -10.19
C ARG A 41 15.93 1.31 -11.63
N GLY A 42 15.13 2.15 -12.28
CA GLY A 42 15.51 2.79 -13.54
C GLY A 42 14.59 2.54 -14.74
N ARG A 43 13.47 1.83 -14.57
CA ARG A 43 12.52 1.60 -15.67
C ARG A 43 11.49 2.72 -15.73
N HIS A 44 10.94 2.96 -16.91
CA HIS A 44 9.89 3.97 -17.11
C HIS A 44 8.58 3.29 -17.47
N PRO A 45 7.42 3.72 -16.94
CA PRO A 45 6.15 3.02 -17.16
C PRO A 45 5.72 3.02 -18.63
N PHE A 46 6.20 3.99 -19.43
CA PHE A 46 5.88 4.11 -20.86
C PHE A 46 7.00 3.61 -21.80
N GLY A 47 7.89 2.74 -21.32
CA GLY A 47 8.91 2.09 -22.14
C GLY A 47 10.23 2.86 -22.29
N ASP A 48 11.01 2.47 -23.30
CA ASP A 48 12.34 3.04 -23.56
C ASP A 48 12.26 4.46 -24.12
N HIS A 49 13.35 5.20 -23.97
CA HIS A 49 13.41 6.65 -24.21
C HIS A 49 12.74 7.09 -25.52
N ASP A 50 13.00 6.39 -26.61
CA ASP A 50 12.56 6.77 -27.96
C ASP A 50 11.06 6.53 -28.22
N GLU A 51 10.40 5.74 -27.36
CA GLU A 51 8.99 5.38 -27.50
C GLU A 51 8.07 6.12 -26.53
N ARG A 52 8.63 6.74 -25.46
CA ARG A 52 7.85 7.28 -24.34
C ARG A 52 6.80 8.30 -24.78
N ASP A 53 7.19 9.31 -25.55
CA ASP A 53 6.25 10.37 -25.94
C ASP A 53 5.08 9.82 -26.77
N ARG A 54 5.36 8.88 -27.67
CA ARG A 54 4.32 8.20 -28.47
C ARG A 54 3.42 7.35 -27.58
N ASN A 55 3.99 6.64 -26.61
CA ASN A 55 3.25 5.82 -25.67
C ASN A 55 2.42 6.66 -24.70
N ILE A 56 2.86 7.87 -24.33
CA ILE A 56 2.14 8.81 -23.46
C ILE A 56 1.02 9.51 -24.22
N LYS A 57 1.33 10.07 -25.39
CA LYS A 57 0.42 10.96 -26.12
C LYS A 57 -0.58 10.22 -26.99
N ASP A 58 -0.13 9.22 -27.74
CA ASP A 58 -0.93 8.65 -28.83
C ASP A 58 -1.59 7.33 -28.44
N LYS A 59 -0.82 6.45 -27.80
CA LYS A 59 -1.29 5.08 -27.49
C LYS A 59 -1.80 4.90 -26.06
N TYR A 60 -1.35 5.75 -25.15
CA TYR A 60 -1.54 5.59 -23.70
C TYR A 60 -1.18 4.19 -23.18
N ILE A 61 -0.06 3.63 -23.65
CA ILE A 61 0.39 2.27 -23.28
C ILE A 61 1.42 2.36 -22.15
N LYS A 62 1.06 1.84 -20.98
CA LYS A 62 1.94 1.72 -19.81
C LYS A 62 2.10 0.27 -19.36
N ASN A 63 3.30 -0.10 -18.93
CA ASN A 63 3.59 -1.41 -18.34
C ASN A 63 3.82 -1.27 -16.83
N LEU A 64 2.88 -1.80 -16.04
CA LEU A 64 2.91 -1.75 -14.58
C LEU A 64 3.28 -3.08 -13.93
N ASN A 65 3.64 -4.10 -14.72
CA ASN A 65 3.93 -5.45 -14.22
C ASN A 65 5.10 -5.45 -13.23
N LEU A 66 6.08 -4.56 -13.43
CA LEU A 66 7.26 -4.45 -12.59
C LEU A 66 6.98 -4.03 -11.15
N ILE A 67 5.80 -3.48 -10.85
CA ILE A 67 5.44 -3.04 -9.50
C ILE A 67 4.30 -3.85 -8.88
N GLN A 68 3.74 -4.85 -9.60
CA GLN A 68 2.63 -5.68 -9.09
C GLN A 68 2.96 -6.42 -7.78
N HIS A 69 4.24 -6.70 -7.55
CA HIS A 69 4.72 -7.37 -6.34
C HIS A 69 4.89 -6.43 -5.14
N ILE A 70 4.66 -5.12 -5.31
CA ILE A 70 4.71 -4.09 -4.27
C ILE A 70 3.30 -3.48 -4.18
N PRO A 71 2.40 -4.04 -3.35
CA PRO A 71 0.98 -3.70 -3.41
C PRO A 71 0.69 -2.21 -3.18
N GLU A 72 1.43 -1.53 -2.31
CA GLU A 72 1.28 -0.09 -2.07
C GLU A 72 1.68 0.73 -3.30
N ALA A 73 2.73 0.34 -4.03
CA ALA A 73 3.13 1.02 -5.25
C ALA A 73 2.12 0.76 -6.38
N PHE A 74 1.64 -0.47 -6.49
CA PHE A 74 0.62 -0.86 -7.47
C PHE A 74 -0.75 -0.25 -7.19
N ASP A 75 -1.04 0.15 -5.95
CA ASP A 75 -2.25 0.91 -5.63
C ASP A 75 -2.15 2.39 -6.07
N LEU A 76 -1.03 3.04 -5.76
CA LEU A 76 -0.88 4.48 -5.95
C LEU A 76 -0.49 4.88 -7.38
N ILE A 77 0.58 4.30 -7.92
CA ILE A 77 1.20 4.75 -9.18
C ILE A 77 0.22 4.74 -10.36
N PRO A 78 -0.64 3.71 -10.57
CA PRO A 78 -1.58 3.75 -11.69
C PRO A 78 -2.50 4.96 -11.68
N SER A 79 -2.90 5.45 -10.49
CA SER A 79 -3.79 6.61 -10.31
C SER A 79 -3.11 7.94 -10.63
N LEU A 80 -1.81 8.06 -10.34
CA LEU A 80 -0.98 9.19 -10.75
C LEU A 80 -0.81 9.24 -12.27
N LEU A 81 -0.74 8.07 -12.89
CA LEU A 81 -0.62 7.88 -14.33
C LEU A 81 -1.99 7.74 -15.03
N GLU A 82 -3.03 8.40 -14.53
CA GLU A 82 -4.32 8.50 -15.23
C GLU A 82 -4.25 9.50 -16.38
N ASN A 83 -4.88 9.18 -17.52
CA ASN A 83 -4.81 10.05 -18.70
C ASN A 83 -5.52 11.38 -18.40
N LYS A 84 -6.67 11.27 -17.74
CA LYS A 84 -7.50 12.40 -17.37
C LYS A 84 -6.97 13.09 -16.12
N LEU A 85 -6.69 14.40 -16.23
CA LEU A 85 -6.21 15.27 -15.16
C LEU A 85 -7.01 15.12 -13.86
N GLU A 86 -8.33 15.16 -13.96
CA GLU A 86 -9.26 15.17 -12.83
C GLU A 86 -9.32 13.84 -12.05
N LYS A 87 -8.75 12.77 -12.63
CA LYS A 87 -8.65 11.47 -11.95
C LYS A 87 -7.37 11.33 -11.14
N ARG A 88 -6.38 12.19 -11.35
CA ARG A 88 -5.11 12.12 -10.63
C ARG A 88 -5.30 12.65 -9.20
N PRO A 89 -4.78 11.97 -8.18
CA PRO A 89 -4.92 12.42 -6.80
C PRO A 89 -4.12 13.71 -6.55
N LYS A 90 -4.59 14.54 -5.62
CA LYS A 90 -3.86 15.72 -5.14
C LYS A 90 -2.63 15.29 -4.33
N ALA A 91 -1.56 16.09 -4.37
CA ALA A 91 -0.32 15.83 -3.65
C ALA A 91 -0.51 15.54 -2.14
N ALA A 92 -1.39 16.28 -1.47
CA ALA A 92 -1.70 16.03 -0.05
C ALA A 92 -2.21 14.59 0.20
N LYS A 93 -3.11 14.10 -0.65
CA LYS A 93 -3.63 12.72 -0.56
C LYS A 93 -2.55 11.69 -0.87
N VAL A 94 -1.59 12.03 -1.73
CA VAL A 94 -0.48 11.14 -2.10
C VAL A 94 0.50 10.97 -0.94
N LEU A 95 0.80 12.05 -0.21
CA LEU A 95 1.69 12.00 0.96
C LEU A 95 1.15 11.14 2.10
N ASP A 96 -0.17 11.02 2.22
CA ASP A 96 -0.81 10.16 3.21
C ASP A 96 -0.82 8.68 2.81
N HIS A 97 -0.50 8.36 1.56
CA HIS A 97 -0.56 6.99 1.06
C HIS A 97 0.46 6.08 1.79
N PRO A 98 0.12 4.82 2.14
CA PRO A 98 1.00 3.90 2.86
C PRO A 98 2.34 3.58 2.18
N LEU A 99 2.49 3.92 0.90
CA LEU A 99 3.75 3.82 0.17
C LEU A 99 4.85 4.69 0.81
N PHE A 100 4.48 5.80 1.46
CA PHE A 100 5.42 6.75 2.07
C PHE A 100 5.52 6.60 3.59
N TRP A 101 4.85 5.61 4.19
CA TRP A 101 4.91 5.41 5.63
C TRP A 101 6.17 4.64 6.02
N ASP A 102 6.82 5.10 7.09
CA ASP A 102 7.86 4.31 7.77
C ASP A 102 7.25 3.10 8.51
N SER A 103 8.12 2.19 8.94
CA SER A 103 7.70 0.96 9.61
C SER A 103 6.96 1.21 10.93
N GLU A 104 7.28 2.28 11.67
CA GLU A 104 6.56 2.63 12.89
C GLU A 104 5.11 3.04 12.58
N LYS A 105 4.90 3.92 11.59
CA LYS A 105 3.58 4.36 11.17
C LYS A 105 2.75 3.21 10.61
N ARG A 106 3.36 2.31 9.82
CA ARG A 106 2.71 1.08 9.31
C ARG A 106 2.22 0.18 10.45
N LEU A 107 3.08 -0.12 11.43
CA LEU A 107 2.73 -0.98 12.57
C LEU A 107 1.71 -0.31 13.49
N SER A 108 1.89 0.99 13.76
CA SER A 108 0.94 1.79 14.53
C SER A 108 -0.45 1.76 13.88
N PHE A 109 -0.54 1.89 12.55
CA PHE A 109 -1.80 1.83 11.81
C PHE A 109 -2.51 0.48 12.00
N LEU A 110 -1.80 -0.63 11.76
CA LEU A 110 -2.34 -1.98 11.93
C LEU A 110 -2.77 -2.25 13.37
N SER A 111 -1.98 -1.78 14.34
CA SER A 111 -2.27 -1.87 15.78
C SER A 111 -3.54 -1.10 16.14
N ASP A 112 -3.67 0.15 15.70
CA ASP A 112 -4.85 0.98 15.96
C ASP A 112 -6.10 0.37 15.32
N THR A 113 -6.00 -0.17 14.10
CA THR A 113 -7.09 -0.93 13.48
C THR A 113 -7.49 -2.13 14.32
N SER A 114 -6.54 -2.92 14.83
CA SER A 114 -6.81 -4.06 15.73
C SER A 114 -7.61 -3.65 16.97
N VAL A 115 -7.31 -2.48 17.57
CA VAL A 115 -8.06 -1.95 18.72
C VAL A 115 -9.51 -1.65 18.37
N GLN A 116 -9.77 -1.07 17.19
CA GLN A 116 -11.11 -0.63 16.80
C GLN A 116 -12.02 -1.79 16.35
N VAL A 117 -11.46 -2.89 15.86
CA VAL A 117 -12.23 -4.08 15.45
C VAL A 117 -13.17 -4.59 16.54
N GLY A 118 -12.73 -4.56 17.81
CA GLY A 118 -13.56 -5.02 18.93
C GLY A 118 -14.77 -4.13 19.22
N LYS A 119 -14.81 -2.91 18.67
CA LYS A 119 -15.84 -1.90 18.89
C LYS A 119 -16.72 -1.67 17.65
N ASN A 120 -16.24 -2.04 16.47
CA ASN A 120 -16.89 -1.76 15.19
C ASN A 120 -17.10 -3.07 14.39
N SER A 121 -18.32 -3.59 14.42
CA SER A 121 -18.69 -4.84 13.72
C SER A 121 -18.62 -4.72 12.20
N VAL A 122 -18.89 -3.52 11.65
CA VAL A 122 -18.79 -3.24 10.22
C VAL A 122 -17.33 -3.31 9.77
N LEU A 123 -16.42 -2.68 10.52
CA LEU A 123 -14.98 -2.78 10.28
C LEU A 123 -14.50 -4.23 10.38
N SER A 124 -14.90 -4.96 11.42
CA SER A 124 -14.55 -6.37 11.59
C SER A 124 -14.98 -7.19 10.37
N LYS A 125 -16.23 -7.04 9.92
CA LYS A 125 -16.76 -7.77 8.77
C LYS A 125 -16.02 -7.41 7.47
N ALA A 126 -15.80 -6.12 7.22
CA ALA A 126 -15.09 -5.64 6.04
C ALA A 126 -13.65 -6.17 5.97
N LEU A 127 -12.96 -6.26 7.10
CA LEU A 127 -11.62 -6.86 7.17
C LEU A 127 -11.64 -8.35 6.83
N GLU A 128 -12.62 -9.12 7.33
CA GLU A 128 -12.69 -10.55 7.00
C GLU A 128 -13.03 -10.79 5.52
N ASP A 129 -13.73 -9.87 4.86
CA ASP A 129 -14.00 -9.99 3.43
C ASP A 129 -12.69 -9.90 2.60
N THR A 130 -11.62 -9.31 3.14
CA THR A 130 -10.27 -9.27 2.52
C THR A 130 -9.45 -10.55 2.74
N ALA A 131 -9.92 -11.49 3.56
CA ALA A 131 -9.10 -12.63 4.03
C ALA A 131 -8.57 -13.52 2.91
N HIS A 132 -9.33 -13.67 1.82
CA HIS A 132 -8.91 -14.45 0.66
C HIS A 132 -7.71 -13.82 -0.08
N THR A 133 -7.58 -12.49 -0.04
CA THR A 133 -6.47 -11.72 -0.62
C THR A 133 -5.29 -11.68 0.33
N VAL A 134 -5.54 -11.38 1.61
CA VAL A 134 -4.48 -11.21 2.62
C VAL A 134 -3.84 -12.55 3.02
N LEU A 135 -4.66 -13.56 3.34
CA LEU A 135 -4.20 -14.85 3.85
C LEU A 135 -4.00 -15.87 2.71
N GLY A 136 -4.62 -15.63 1.56
CA GLY A 136 -4.64 -16.54 0.43
C GLY A 136 -5.69 -17.65 0.59
N THR A 137 -5.79 -18.52 -0.42
CA THR A 137 -6.78 -19.59 -0.45
C THR A 137 -6.16 -20.96 -0.68
N LYS A 138 -6.82 -22.00 -0.19
CA LYS A 138 -6.51 -23.41 -0.41
C LYS A 138 -7.77 -24.13 -0.91
N ARG A 139 -7.59 -25.20 -1.68
CA ARG A 139 -8.68 -26.10 -2.07
C ARG A 139 -8.62 -27.35 -1.22
N ILE A 140 -9.74 -27.69 -0.57
CA ILE A 140 -9.92 -28.94 0.15
C ILE A 140 -11.17 -29.59 -0.41
N LEU A 141 -11.05 -30.81 -0.94
CA LEU A 141 -12.16 -31.55 -1.56
C LEU A 141 -12.94 -30.72 -2.61
N GLY A 142 -12.22 -29.94 -3.42
CA GLY A 142 -12.81 -29.06 -4.45
C GLY A 142 -13.34 -27.72 -3.94
N ILE A 143 -13.51 -27.54 -2.62
CA ILE A 143 -14.02 -26.30 -2.01
C ILE A 143 -12.88 -25.32 -1.77
N LYS A 144 -13.03 -24.08 -2.24
CA LYS A 144 -12.08 -22.98 -2.00
C LYS A 144 -12.31 -22.42 -0.60
N MET A 145 -11.29 -22.49 0.26
CA MET A 145 -11.32 -21.98 1.63
C MET A 145 -10.15 -21.02 1.88
N VAL A 146 -10.32 -20.12 2.85
CA VAL A 146 -9.24 -19.23 3.33
C VAL A 146 -8.16 -20.06 4.03
N ARG A 147 -6.89 -19.71 3.81
CA ARG A 147 -5.77 -20.33 4.53
C ARG A 147 -5.67 -19.74 5.93
N GLY A 148 -5.38 -20.60 6.92
CA GLY A 148 -4.98 -20.12 8.23
C GLY A 148 -3.60 -19.46 8.14
N TRP A 149 -3.40 -18.30 8.77
CA TRP A 149 -2.12 -17.57 8.70
C TRP A 149 -1.01 -18.20 9.55
N ASN A 150 -1.34 -19.17 10.40
CA ASN A 150 -0.39 -19.89 11.23
C ASN A 150 0.64 -20.72 10.45
N ASN A 151 0.41 -20.98 9.17
CA ASN A 151 1.39 -21.66 8.31
C ASN A 151 2.50 -20.73 7.82
N LYS A 152 2.32 -19.41 7.94
CA LYS A 152 3.27 -18.38 7.51
C LYS A 152 4.01 -17.75 8.69
N VAL A 153 3.50 -17.88 9.91
CA VAL A 153 4.09 -17.31 11.12
C VAL A 153 4.84 -18.40 11.90
N ASP A 154 6.04 -18.07 12.34
CA ASP A 154 6.89 -18.94 13.13
C ASP A 154 6.25 -19.23 14.49
N ASN A 155 6.28 -20.50 14.92
CA ASN A 155 5.61 -20.94 16.13
C ASN A 155 6.07 -20.24 17.42
N LYS A 156 7.31 -19.76 17.44
CA LYS A 156 7.91 -19.00 18.55
C LYS A 156 7.25 -17.64 18.76
N ILE A 157 6.55 -17.10 17.76
CA ILE A 157 5.93 -15.77 17.80
C ILE A 157 4.56 -15.81 18.47
N TYR A 158 3.90 -16.97 18.53
CA TYR A 158 2.58 -17.06 19.17
C TYR A 158 2.69 -16.72 20.66
N VAL A 159 1.99 -15.66 21.07
CA VAL A 159 1.87 -15.28 22.48
C VAL A 159 0.65 -16.00 23.08
N LYS A 160 0.67 -16.19 24.41
CA LYS A 160 -0.46 -16.78 25.15
C LYS A 160 -1.74 -15.97 24.91
N GLY A 161 -2.85 -16.65 24.61
CA GLY A 161 -4.16 -16.01 24.40
C GLY A 161 -5.04 -16.70 23.36
N GLY A 162 -4.46 -17.56 22.52
CA GLY A 162 -5.17 -18.20 21.41
C GLY A 162 -5.50 -17.18 20.31
N TYR A 163 -5.42 -17.61 19.06
CA TYR A 163 -5.76 -16.77 17.93
C TYR A 163 -6.67 -17.53 16.99
N ASP A 164 -7.65 -16.84 16.41
CA ASP A 164 -8.34 -17.38 15.25
C ASP A 164 -7.44 -17.21 14.03
N PHE A 165 -6.75 -18.30 13.67
CA PHE A 165 -5.82 -18.32 12.56
C PHE A 165 -6.51 -18.15 11.20
N SER A 166 -7.83 -18.27 11.11
CA SER A 166 -8.58 -18.10 9.87
C SER A 166 -8.95 -16.64 9.57
N ARG A 167 -8.75 -15.74 10.55
CA ARG A 167 -9.24 -14.36 10.51
C ARG A 167 -8.12 -13.34 10.33
N VAL A 168 -8.38 -12.31 9.52
CA VAL A 168 -7.48 -11.16 9.36
C VAL A 168 -7.34 -10.41 10.68
N THR A 169 -8.43 -10.32 11.44
CA THR A 169 -8.43 -9.69 12.77
C THR A 169 -7.56 -10.45 13.78
N GLY A 170 -7.46 -11.78 13.67
CA GLY A 170 -6.52 -12.58 14.46
C GLY A 170 -5.07 -12.24 14.17
N LEU A 171 -4.72 -12.02 12.89
CA LEU A 171 -3.38 -11.58 12.49
C LEU A 171 -3.08 -10.17 12.97
N LEU A 172 -4.03 -9.23 12.82
CA LEU A 172 -3.90 -7.87 13.35
C LEU A 172 -3.68 -7.85 14.86
N ARG A 173 -4.37 -8.73 15.60
CA ARG A 173 -4.18 -8.87 17.05
C ARG A 173 -2.77 -9.34 17.41
N LEU A 174 -2.20 -10.27 16.65
CA LEU A 174 -0.82 -10.69 16.85
C LEU A 174 0.15 -9.53 16.59
N ILE A 175 -0.01 -8.80 15.48
CA ILE A 175 0.84 -7.65 15.13
C ILE A 175 0.77 -6.58 16.21
N GLN A 176 -0.43 -6.28 16.69
CA GLN A 176 -0.65 -5.35 17.80
C GLN A 176 0.14 -5.78 19.04
N ILE A 177 0.05 -7.05 19.46
CA ILE A 177 0.77 -7.55 20.64
C ILE A 177 2.29 -7.42 20.45
N MET A 178 2.79 -7.75 19.26
CA MET A 178 4.22 -7.64 18.91
C MET A 178 4.70 -6.19 18.92
N PHE A 179 3.91 -5.26 18.38
CA PHE A 179 4.20 -3.83 18.37
C PHE A 179 4.19 -3.25 19.78
N THR A 180 3.13 -3.51 20.56
CA THR A 180 2.97 -2.98 21.92
C THR A 180 4.03 -3.50 22.89
N ASN A 181 4.45 -4.77 22.75
CA ASN A 181 5.42 -5.39 23.65
C ASN A 181 6.82 -5.49 23.03
N ARG A 182 7.14 -4.69 22.01
CA ARG A 182 8.39 -4.78 21.23
C ARG A 182 9.65 -4.82 22.11
N GLU A 183 9.69 -3.99 23.15
CA GLU A 183 10.83 -3.89 24.07
C GLU A 183 10.96 -5.07 25.03
N GLN A 184 9.89 -5.85 25.21
CA GLN A 184 9.78 -6.96 26.16
C GLN A 184 9.64 -8.32 25.45
N LEU A 185 9.91 -8.39 24.15
CA LEU A 185 9.81 -9.63 23.40
C LEU A 185 10.82 -10.67 23.94
N PRO A 186 10.42 -11.93 24.12
CA PRO A 186 11.33 -13.01 24.48
C PRO A 186 12.57 -13.10 23.59
N GLN A 187 13.73 -13.49 24.15
CA GLN A 187 15.00 -13.61 23.42
C GLN A 187 14.91 -14.46 22.15
N ALA A 188 14.11 -15.53 22.19
CA ALA A 188 13.88 -16.40 21.05
C ALA A 188 13.21 -15.68 19.86
N ILE A 189 12.33 -14.71 20.14
CA ILE A 189 11.69 -13.86 19.14
C ILE A 189 12.66 -12.78 18.67
N GLN A 190 13.41 -12.14 19.58
CA GLN A 190 14.41 -11.12 19.20
C GLN A 190 15.53 -11.67 18.31
N THR A 191 15.84 -12.97 18.44
CA THR A 191 16.82 -13.65 17.58
C THR A 191 16.26 -13.91 16.18
N LEU A 192 14.94 -14.13 16.09
CA LEU A 192 14.24 -14.39 14.83
C LEU A 192 13.90 -13.10 14.06
N ILE A 193 13.50 -12.07 14.82
CA ILE A 193 13.04 -10.77 14.33
C ILE A 193 13.93 -9.72 14.98
N ARG A 194 14.57 -8.88 14.17
CA ARG A 194 15.31 -7.72 14.70
C ARG A 194 14.37 -6.92 15.62
N PRO A 195 14.78 -6.55 16.86
CA PRO A 195 13.93 -5.85 17.83
C PRO A 195 13.74 -4.35 17.49
N SER A 196 13.42 -4.05 16.24
CA SER A 196 13.15 -2.71 15.70
C SER A 196 11.81 -2.69 14.99
N TYR A 197 11.29 -1.51 14.66
CA TYR A 197 10.06 -1.39 13.90
C TYR A 197 10.21 -2.02 12.50
N GLU A 198 11.35 -1.79 11.85
CA GLU A 198 11.66 -2.37 10.54
C GLU A 198 11.70 -3.89 10.62
N GLY A 199 12.32 -4.47 11.65
CA GLY A 199 12.38 -5.91 11.82
C GLY A 199 10.99 -6.56 11.90
N ILE A 200 10.08 -5.98 12.68
CA ILE A 200 8.71 -6.46 12.83
C ILE A 200 7.93 -6.25 11.53
N ASP A 201 8.00 -5.06 10.93
CA ASP A 201 7.30 -4.72 9.70
C ASP A 201 7.76 -5.59 8.51
N ASP A 202 9.07 -5.77 8.32
CA ASP A 202 9.65 -6.65 7.29
C ASP A 202 9.21 -8.10 7.48
N TYR A 203 9.16 -8.58 8.74
CA TYR A 203 8.71 -9.93 9.06
C TYR A 203 7.28 -10.18 8.55
N PHE A 204 6.34 -9.27 8.84
CA PHE A 204 4.95 -9.41 8.42
C PHE A 204 4.73 -9.08 6.94
N THR A 205 5.36 -8.02 6.42
CA THR A 205 5.22 -7.59 5.02
C THR A 205 5.74 -8.67 4.06
N SER A 206 6.84 -9.35 4.38
CA SER A 206 7.36 -10.46 3.56
C SER A 206 6.41 -11.68 3.48
N ARG A 207 5.56 -11.88 4.50
CA ARG A 207 4.65 -13.04 4.61
C ARG A 207 3.23 -12.72 4.14
N PHE A 208 2.80 -11.48 4.33
CA PHE A 208 1.46 -10.97 4.05
C PHE A 208 1.57 -9.64 3.28
N PRO A 209 2.10 -9.64 2.05
CA PRO A 209 2.37 -8.40 1.30
C PRO A 209 1.11 -7.56 1.05
N MET A 210 -0.06 -8.21 0.92
CA MET A 210 -1.34 -7.51 0.73
C MET A 210 -1.93 -6.92 2.02
N LEU A 211 -1.41 -7.26 3.20
CA LEU A 211 -2.07 -6.93 4.48
C LEU A 211 -2.26 -5.42 4.64
N LEU A 212 -1.19 -4.63 4.52
CA LEU A 212 -1.29 -3.22 4.82
C LEU A 212 -2.25 -2.51 3.87
N ILE A 213 -2.13 -2.75 2.57
CA ILE A 213 -2.94 -2.01 1.59
C ILE A 213 -4.42 -2.38 1.67
N GLU A 214 -4.75 -3.65 1.94
CA GLU A 214 -6.14 -4.08 2.13
C GLU A 214 -6.74 -3.49 3.40
N VAL A 215 -5.99 -3.48 4.51
CA VAL A 215 -6.44 -2.84 5.76
C VAL A 215 -6.60 -1.33 5.57
N TYR A 216 -5.66 -0.68 4.88
CA TYR A 216 -5.72 0.74 4.52
C TYR A 216 -7.00 1.08 3.77
N LYS A 217 -7.34 0.34 2.72
CA LYS A 217 -8.57 0.55 1.93
C LYS A 217 -9.83 0.40 2.75
N VAL A 218 -9.86 -0.59 3.65
CA VAL A 218 -11.00 -0.79 4.54
C VAL A 218 -11.13 0.41 5.50
N VAL A 219 -10.06 0.84 6.15
CA VAL A 219 -10.11 1.98 7.07
C VAL A 219 -10.42 3.29 6.34
N ASP A 220 -9.83 3.53 5.16
CA ASP A 220 -10.14 4.71 4.33
C ASP A 220 -11.65 4.80 4.03
N LYS A 221 -12.26 3.66 3.71
CA LYS A 221 -13.68 3.58 3.36
C LYS A 221 -14.62 3.75 4.56
N TYR A 222 -14.30 3.15 5.71
CA TYR A 222 -15.26 3.03 6.81
C TYR A 222 -14.94 3.88 8.04
N CYS A 223 -13.68 4.30 8.23
CA CYS A 223 -13.20 4.82 9.51
C CYS A 223 -12.28 6.05 9.38
N LYS A 224 -11.98 6.56 8.19
CA LYS A 224 -11.02 7.68 8.00
C LYS A 224 -11.37 8.95 8.77
N GLU A 225 -12.66 9.20 9.01
CA GLU A 225 -13.16 10.38 9.72
C GLU A 225 -13.12 10.21 11.24
N GLU A 226 -12.88 9.00 11.73
CA GLU A 226 -12.76 8.76 13.16
C GLU A 226 -11.47 9.39 13.71
N LYS A 227 -11.58 10.07 14.86
CA LYS A 227 -10.48 10.80 15.50
C LYS A 227 -9.21 9.95 15.71
N HIS A 228 -9.33 8.65 15.91
CA HIS A 228 -8.19 7.76 16.13
C HIS A 228 -7.36 7.52 14.86
N PHE A 229 -7.94 7.70 13.67
CA PHE A 229 -7.26 7.51 12.40
C PHE A 229 -6.78 8.82 11.75
N SER A 230 -7.05 9.98 12.34
CA SER A 230 -6.70 11.30 11.78
C SER A 230 -5.20 11.50 11.52
N LYS A 231 -4.33 10.81 12.26
CA LYS A 231 -2.87 10.84 12.04
C LYS A 231 -2.41 10.08 10.79
N TYR A 232 -3.29 9.30 10.16
CA TYR A 232 -3.01 8.52 8.95
C TYR A 232 -3.66 9.09 7.69
N PHE A 233 -4.73 9.88 7.84
CA PHE A 233 -5.50 10.44 6.74
C PHE A 233 -5.66 11.95 6.95
N THR A 234 -5.15 12.76 6.02
CA THR A 234 -5.50 14.17 5.99
C THR A 234 -6.95 14.30 5.51
N VAL A 235 -7.79 14.89 6.35
CA VAL A 235 -9.14 15.28 5.93
C VAL A 235 -8.97 16.41 4.91
N ALA A 236 -9.29 16.13 3.65
CA ALA A 236 -9.25 17.15 2.62
C ALA A 236 -10.33 18.20 2.92
N ASN A 237 -9.90 19.44 3.22
CA ASN A 237 -10.76 20.62 3.16
C ASN A 237 -11.16 20.92 1.71
#